data_AF-K3ZLM7-F1
#
_entry.id   AF-K3ZLM7-F1
#
_cell.length_a   1.000
_cell.length_b   1.000
_cell.length_c   1.000
_cell.angle_alpha   90.00
_cell.angle_beta   90.00
_cell.angle_gamma   90.00
#
_symmetry.space_group_name_H-M   'P 1'
#
loop_
_entity.id
_entity.type
_entity.pdbx_description
1 polymer ?
#
loop_
_entity_poly.entity_id
_entity_poly.type
_entity_poly.pdbx_seq_one_letter_code
_entity_poly.pdbx_strand_id
1 'polypeptide(L)'
;TRNSPTTIVRFSAILPSVPSHLNITTPTAVAIGPYHHGLSHLSRMEAAKNSAVADFCRVAGQAREVVRRRIGKLAETIRNCYDIGDKKLTNDSPVAREDLVDTRMSAIARDILLLENQIPWVVPQALMESGKLDSNKIVSEFLDRMATAFHVGNRISTKTSPPPRGRESPRMMSEPARARGGDAGRRRRRKKNKTTGMWARRVSKELASAYSFPMGSSVVELAEMRVKLTAIKTKKFGDMEMKKHRWPLGLFGELSLAPVALNELTACWLINMVAYEAFLGATQADNFAVSSYIFLVAHLINREEDVRDLHARGIISSAMSDGETLHFFKSAAPSLRIGDRYIQISKRIHEYKQERWIWIAIHRFLYDNIKVIVAVVSVVGVLTGLFKTMLSLRQPQR
;
A
#
# COMPACT_ATOMS: atom_id res chain seq x y z
N THR A 1 -0.33 -23.53 16.62
CA THR A 1 0.45 -22.42 17.22
C THR A 1 -0.54 -21.35 17.68
N ARG A 2 -1.00 -21.40 18.94
CA ARG A 2 -2.09 -20.54 19.45
C ARG A 2 -1.51 -19.35 20.23
N ASN A 3 -1.71 -18.17 19.66
CA ASN A 3 -1.84 -16.83 20.26
C ASN A 3 -0.79 -16.40 21.30
N SER A 4 0.38 -15.98 20.83
CA SER A 4 1.10 -14.92 21.54
C SER A 4 0.21 -13.66 21.57
N PRO A 5 0.09 -12.96 22.71
CA PRO A 5 -0.66 -11.70 22.76
C PRO A 5 -0.12 -10.72 21.70
N THR A 6 -1.01 -10.08 20.94
CA THR A 6 -0.62 -9.07 19.95
C THR A 6 0.05 -7.92 20.68
N THR A 7 1.36 -7.77 20.51
CA THR A 7 2.09 -6.62 21.06
C THR A 7 1.68 -5.36 20.29
N ILE A 8 1.24 -4.33 20.99
CA ILE A 8 1.04 -2.99 20.46
C ILE A 8 2.37 -2.28 20.67
N VAL A 9 3.05 -2.00 19.57
CA VAL A 9 4.39 -1.44 19.56
C VAL A 9 4.32 0.05 19.25
N ARG A 10 5.24 0.81 19.84
CA ARG A 10 5.39 2.23 19.51
C ARG A 10 5.89 2.40 18.08
N PHE A 11 5.31 3.36 17.38
CA PHE A 11 5.61 3.73 16.02
C PHE A 11 7.10 4.03 15.82
N SER A 12 7.74 4.70 16.79
CA SER A 12 9.16 5.03 16.78
C SER A 12 10.09 3.80 16.78
N ALA A 13 9.62 2.65 17.27
CA ALA A 13 10.37 1.41 17.21
C ALA A 13 10.29 0.73 15.84
N ILE A 14 9.37 1.16 14.97
CA ILE A 14 9.06 0.52 13.68
C ILE A 14 9.54 1.38 12.51
N LEU A 15 9.23 2.68 12.54
CA LEU A 15 9.59 3.65 11.49
C LEU A 15 10.22 4.90 12.12
N PRO A 16 11.56 4.96 12.19
CA PRO A 16 12.28 6.04 12.87
C PRO A 16 12.29 7.36 12.09
N SER A 17 11.97 7.35 10.79
CA SER A 17 11.93 8.54 9.93
C SER A 17 10.61 8.61 9.16
N VAL A 18 9.73 9.50 9.59
CA VAL A 18 8.43 9.74 8.96
C VAL A 18 8.15 11.25 8.93
N PRO A 19 7.37 11.75 7.95
CA PRO A 19 7.18 13.19 7.82
C PRO A 19 6.47 13.76 9.06
N SER A 20 7.17 14.64 9.78
CA SER A 20 6.71 15.24 11.03
C SER A 20 5.42 16.04 10.89
N HIS A 21 5.12 16.54 9.69
CA HIS A 21 3.93 17.34 9.39
C HIS A 21 2.61 16.55 9.46
N LEU A 22 2.63 15.22 9.39
CA LEU A 22 1.40 14.41 9.32
C LEU A 22 0.81 14.03 10.69
N ASN A 23 1.44 14.41 11.82
CA ASN A 23 1.05 14.05 13.20
C ASN A 23 0.46 12.64 13.32
N ILE A 24 1.27 11.64 12.95
CA ILE A 24 0.86 10.25 12.69
C ILE A 24 0.89 9.34 13.91
N THR A 25 1.26 9.85 15.08
CA THR A 25 1.42 9.06 16.31
C THR A 25 0.49 9.50 17.43
N THR A 26 0.11 10.77 17.49
CA THR A 26 -0.67 11.32 18.60
C THR A 26 -2.12 11.60 18.19
N PRO A 27 -3.11 11.00 18.86
CA PRO A 27 -4.52 11.28 18.60
C PRO A 27 -4.88 12.72 18.96
N THR A 28 -5.86 13.29 18.24
CA THR A 28 -6.33 14.67 18.49
C THR A 28 -7.76 14.73 19.02
N ALA A 29 -8.52 13.64 18.91
CA ALA A 29 -9.92 13.55 19.27
C ALA A 29 -10.23 12.29 20.11
N VAL A 30 -9.72 11.12 19.72
CA VAL A 30 -10.07 9.83 20.34
C VAL A 30 -8.83 9.11 20.83
N ALA A 31 -8.64 8.99 22.13
CA ALA A 31 -7.72 8.04 22.73
C ALA A 31 -8.45 6.72 23.04
N ILE A 32 -8.04 5.62 22.42
CA ILE A 32 -8.56 4.27 22.70
C ILE A 32 -7.60 3.51 23.61
N GLY A 33 -6.31 3.51 23.25
CA GLY A 33 -5.24 2.82 23.98
C GLY A 33 -4.69 3.60 25.19
N PRO A 34 -3.92 2.93 26.07
CA PRO A 34 -3.34 3.51 27.28
C PRO A 34 -2.14 4.43 27.00
N TYR A 35 -1.50 4.33 25.82
CA TYR A 35 -0.34 5.16 25.46
C TYR A 35 -0.63 6.66 25.36
N HIS A 36 -1.90 7.06 25.35
CA HIS A 36 -2.34 8.45 25.30
C HIS A 36 -3.22 8.84 26.50
N HIS A 37 -3.21 8.02 27.56
CA HIS A 37 -3.97 8.31 28.77
C HIS A 37 -3.41 9.52 29.51
N GLY A 38 -4.29 10.39 30.02
CA GLY A 38 -3.91 11.55 30.80
C GLY A 38 -3.43 12.77 29.99
N LEU A 39 -3.41 12.69 28.65
CA LEU A 39 -3.15 13.86 27.81
C LEU A 39 -4.27 14.91 27.99
N SER A 40 -3.90 16.14 28.28
CA SER A 40 -4.83 17.21 28.65
C SER A 40 -5.85 17.51 27.56
N HIS A 41 -5.43 17.53 26.29
CA HIS A 41 -6.31 17.75 25.13
C HIS A 41 -7.28 16.59 24.87
N LEU A 42 -7.04 15.42 25.48
CA LEU A 42 -7.90 14.23 25.38
C LEU A 42 -8.67 13.93 26.67
N SER A 43 -8.66 14.85 27.64
CA SER A 43 -9.31 14.68 28.95
C SER A 43 -10.79 14.29 28.86
N ARG A 44 -11.52 14.80 27.85
CA ARG A 44 -12.94 14.46 27.60
C ARG A 44 -13.15 13.00 27.20
N MET A 45 -12.11 12.31 26.74
CA MET A 45 -12.22 10.94 26.24
C MET A 45 -12.54 9.93 27.35
N GLU A 46 -12.12 10.18 28.59
CA GLU A 46 -12.45 9.27 29.70
C GLU A 46 -13.97 9.26 29.99
N ALA A 47 -14.64 10.39 29.83
CA ALA A 47 -16.11 10.46 29.89
C ALA A 47 -16.75 9.72 28.70
N ALA A 48 -16.22 9.90 27.49
CA ALA A 48 -16.73 9.24 26.29
C ALA A 48 -16.55 7.71 26.32
N LYS A 49 -15.40 7.20 26.81
CA LYS A 49 -15.18 5.76 27.06
C LYS A 49 -16.21 5.20 28.03
N ASN A 50 -16.49 5.93 29.11
CA ASN A 50 -17.51 5.53 30.09
C ASN A 50 -18.91 5.49 29.49
N SER A 51 -19.27 6.46 28.64
CA SER A 51 -20.55 6.46 27.91
C SER A 51 -20.64 5.27 26.95
N ALA A 52 -19.58 5.00 26.17
CA ALA A 52 -19.54 3.89 25.24
C ALA A 52 -19.72 2.53 25.93
N VAL A 53 -19.13 2.36 27.12
CA VAL A 53 -19.34 1.15 27.94
C VAL A 53 -20.79 1.05 28.42
N ALA A 54 -21.41 2.16 28.84
CA ALA A 54 -22.80 2.16 29.26
C ALA A 54 -23.76 1.83 28.10
N ASP A 55 -23.53 2.43 26.93
CA ASP A 55 -24.29 2.15 25.71
C ASP A 55 -24.13 0.69 25.27
N PHE A 56 -22.89 0.16 25.31
CA PHE A 56 -22.62 -1.25 25.04
C PHE A 56 -23.40 -2.15 26.01
N CYS A 57 -23.34 -1.89 27.32
CA CYS A 57 -24.05 -2.68 28.34
C CYS A 57 -25.56 -2.69 28.09
N ARG A 58 -26.12 -1.53 27.72
CA ARG A 58 -27.54 -1.40 27.36
C ARG A 58 -27.90 -2.24 26.14
N VAL A 59 -27.13 -2.13 25.05
CA VAL A 59 -27.39 -2.86 23.79
C VAL A 59 -27.16 -4.37 23.95
N ALA A 60 -26.13 -4.76 24.69
CA ALA A 60 -25.78 -6.16 24.95
C ALA A 60 -26.69 -6.83 25.98
N GLY A 61 -27.52 -6.07 26.70
CA GLY A 61 -28.30 -6.59 27.82
C GLY A 61 -27.43 -7.19 28.92
N GLN A 62 -26.26 -6.58 29.18
CA GLN A 62 -25.28 -7.05 30.18
C GLN A 62 -25.10 -6.01 31.28
N ALA A 63 -25.07 -6.45 32.54
CA ALA A 63 -24.71 -5.58 33.65
C ALA A 63 -23.24 -5.15 33.56
N ARG A 64 -22.96 -3.89 33.90
CA ARG A 64 -21.62 -3.29 33.80
C ARG A 64 -20.57 -4.08 34.59
N GLU A 65 -20.96 -4.63 35.73
CA GLU A 65 -20.13 -5.44 36.62
C GLU A 65 -19.71 -6.75 35.96
N VAL A 66 -20.60 -7.36 35.16
CA VAL A 66 -20.32 -8.59 34.43
C VAL A 66 -19.27 -8.33 33.34
N VAL A 67 -19.44 -7.26 32.57
CA VAL A 67 -18.48 -6.83 31.55
C VAL A 67 -17.13 -6.48 32.20
N ARG A 68 -17.14 -5.68 33.27
CA ARG A 68 -15.93 -5.32 34.04
C ARG A 68 -15.21 -6.55 34.58
N ARG A 69 -15.93 -7.53 35.13
CA ARG A 69 -15.33 -8.77 35.66
C ARG A 69 -14.68 -9.60 34.54
N ARG A 70 -15.30 -9.68 33.36
CA ARG A 70 -14.74 -10.37 32.20
C ARG A 70 -13.45 -9.72 31.71
N ILE A 71 -13.46 -8.41 31.47
CA ILE A 71 -12.27 -7.65 31.06
C ILE A 71 -11.19 -7.69 32.15
N GLY A 72 -11.59 -7.64 33.43
CA GLY A 72 -10.69 -7.76 34.58
C GLY A 72 -9.88 -9.06 34.59
N LYS A 73 -10.47 -10.19 34.17
CA LYS A 73 -9.75 -11.46 34.01
C LYS A 73 -8.66 -11.41 32.94
N LEU A 74 -8.78 -10.51 31.97
CA LEU A 74 -7.81 -10.32 30.89
C LEU A 74 -6.79 -9.22 31.19
N ALA A 75 -6.88 -8.54 32.35
CA ALA A 75 -6.10 -7.34 32.62
C ALA A 75 -4.58 -7.55 32.50
N GLU A 76 -4.07 -8.67 33.02
CA GLU A 76 -2.64 -8.99 32.90
C GLU A 76 -2.24 -9.26 31.45
N THR A 77 -3.02 -10.04 30.71
CA THR A 77 -2.81 -10.27 29.27
C THR A 77 -2.81 -8.96 28.49
N ILE A 78 -3.72 -8.04 28.80
CA ILE A 78 -3.83 -6.73 28.17
C ILE A 78 -2.59 -5.88 28.48
N ARG A 79 -2.11 -5.85 29.73
CA ARG A 79 -0.91 -5.08 30.10
C ARG A 79 0.32 -5.59 29.36
N ASN A 80 0.46 -6.91 29.24
CA ASN A 80 1.59 -7.54 28.55
C ASN A 80 1.58 -7.32 27.02
N CYS A 81 0.50 -6.78 26.45
CA CYS A 81 0.48 -6.36 25.05
C CYS A 81 1.22 -5.03 24.82
N TYR A 82 1.46 -4.23 25.84
CA TYR A 82 2.09 -2.92 25.68
C TYR A 82 3.53 -2.97 26.17
N ASP A 83 4.45 -2.42 25.39
CA ASP A 83 5.81 -2.11 25.85
C ASP A 83 5.76 -0.84 26.71
N ILE A 84 5.33 -0.99 27.97
CA ILE A 84 5.29 0.09 28.96
C ILE A 84 6.60 0.00 29.75
N GLY A 85 7.67 0.57 29.21
CA GLY A 85 8.79 1.00 30.05
C GLY A 85 8.31 2.11 31.01
N ASP A 86 8.98 2.26 32.16
CA ASP A 86 8.67 3.20 33.27
C ASP A 86 8.69 4.71 32.92
N LYS A 87 8.39 5.11 31.68
CA LYS A 87 8.40 6.50 31.25
C LYS A 87 6.99 7.09 31.28
N LYS A 88 6.81 8.07 32.18
CA LYS A 88 5.77 9.10 32.11
C LYS A 88 5.71 9.66 30.68
N LEU A 89 4.50 9.60 30.09
CA LEU A 89 4.12 10.28 28.85
C LEU A 89 4.56 11.75 28.91
N THR A 90 5.28 12.21 27.89
CA THR A 90 5.65 13.61 27.71
C THR A 90 4.52 14.38 27.03
N ASN A 91 4.41 15.66 27.39
CA ASN A 91 3.50 16.63 26.80
C ASN A 91 4.08 17.12 25.47
N ASP A 92 3.54 16.65 24.36
CA ASP A 92 3.59 17.39 23.10
C ASP A 92 2.16 17.56 22.59
N SER A 93 1.78 18.82 22.35
CA SER A 93 0.43 19.23 21.98
C SER A 93 0.48 19.99 20.65
N PRO A 94 -0.29 19.59 19.63
CA PRO A 94 -0.75 20.49 18.62
C PRO A 94 -2.14 21.04 18.98
N VAL A 95 -2.26 22.35 18.81
CA VAL A 95 -3.45 23.17 19.07
C VAL A 95 -4.64 22.68 18.23
N ALA A 96 -5.72 22.27 18.89
CA ALA A 96 -6.98 21.95 18.24
C ALA A 96 -7.71 23.25 17.87
N ARG A 97 -7.98 23.47 16.57
CA ARG A 97 -8.94 24.46 16.09
C ARG A 97 -10.35 23.89 16.15
N GLU A 98 -11.27 24.64 16.72
CA GLU A 98 -12.71 24.36 16.67
C GLU A 98 -13.24 24.77 15.29
N ASP A 99 -13.74 23.81 14.49
CA ASP A 99 -14.74 24.03 13.44
C ASP A 99 -15.37 22.69 13.00
N LEU A 100 -16.70 22.72 12.77
CA LEU A 100 -17.61 21.77 12.10
C LEU A 100 -17.59 20.25 12.45
N VAL A 101 -18.79 19.65 12.48
CA VAL A 101 -19.04 18.21 12.74
C VAL A 101 -18.26 17.29 11.79
N ASP A 102 -18.05 17.70 10.53
CA ASP A 102 -17.29 16.93 9.54
C ASP A 102 -15.78 16.84 9.88
N THR A 103 -15.20 17.89 10.46
CA THR A 103 -13.83 17.89 10.99
C THR A 103 -13.70 16.91 12.16
N ARG A 104 -14.74 16.81 13.00
CA ARG A 104 -14.75 15.86 14.13
C ARG A 104 -14.80 14.41 13.65
N MET A 105 -15.62 14.09 12.65
CA MET A 105 -15.65 12.74 12.09
C MET A 105 -14.33 12.36 11.43
N SER A 106 -13.70 13.29 10.71
CA SER A 106 -12.38 13.07 10.09
C SER A 106 -11.29 12.85 11.15
N ALA A 107 -11.31 13.62 12.24
CA ALA A 107 -10.38 13.45 13.36
C ALA A 107 -10.57 12.10 14.08
N ILE A 108 -11.83 11.69 14.32
CA ILE A 108 -12.15 10.37 14.88
C ILE A 108 -11.66 9.25 13.96
N ALA A 109 -11.97 9.35 12.67
CA ALA A 109 -11.55 8.36 11.68
C ALA A 109 -10.03 8.25 11.60
N ARG A 110 -9.32 9.40 11.67
CA ARG A 110 -7.86 9.45 11.75
C ARG A 110 -7.35 8.66 12.95
N ASP A 111 -7.88 8.98 14.13
CA ASP A 111 -7.40 8.46 15.41
C ASP A 111 -7.64 6.97 15.57
N ILE A 112 -8.74 6.44 15.03
CA ILE A 112 -9.07 5.02 15.10
C ILE A 112 -8.05 4.13 14.37
N LEU A 113 -7.32 4.64 13.37
CA LEU A 113 -6.29 3.88 12.64
C LEU A 113 -4.86 4.13 13.10
N LEU A 114 -4.64 4.98 14.10
CA LEU A 114 -3.28 5.18 14.60
C LEU A 114 -2.78 3.90 15.27
N LEU A 115 -1.60 3.41 14.86
CA LEU A 115 -1.05 2.15 15.33
C LEU A 115 -0.82 2.13 16.85
N GLU A 116 -0.40 3.26 17.43
CA GLU A 116 -0.20 3.42 18.88
C GLU A 116 -1.52 3.61 19.65
N ASN A 117 -2.61 3.93 18.96
CA ASN A 117 -3.91 4.19 19.58
C ASN A 117 -4.84 2.98 19.52
N GLN A 118 -4.29 1.77 19.57
CA GLN A 118 -5.06 0.54 19.49
C GLN A 118 -5.28 -0.09 20.87
N ILE A 119 -6.20 -1.05 20.93
CA ILE A 119 -6.40 -1.97 22.05
C ILE A 119 -6.19 -3.41 21.59
N PRO A 120 -5.68 -4.32 22.45
CA PRO A 120 -5.43 -5.70 22.05
C PRO A 120 -6.74 -6.38 21.65
N TRP A 121 -6.70 -7.19 20.58
CA TRP A 121 -7.88 -7.88 20.04
C TRP A 121 -8.68 -8.70 21.07
N VAL A 122 -8.02 -9.19 22.13
CA VAL A 122 -8.68 -9.88 23.24
C VAL A 122 -9.77 -9.04 23.92
N VAL A 123 -9.67 -7.70 23.89
CA VAL A 123 -10.67 -6.78 24.45
C VAL A 123 -11.95 -6.75 23.60
N PRO A 124 -11.93 -6.32 22.32
CA PRO A 124 -13.13 -6.35 21.49
C PRO A 124 -13.68 -7.77 21.32
N GLN A 125 -12.83 -8.80 21.28
CA GLN A 125 -13.29 -10.19 21.27
C GLN A 125 -14.15 -10.51 22.51
N ALA A 126 -13.65 -10.21 23.71
CA ALA A 126 -14.39 -10.47 24.94
C ALA A 126 -15.70 -9.65 25.03
N LEU A 127 -15.71 -8.43 24.50
CA LEU A 127 -16.91 -7.61 24.40
C LEU A 127 -17.93 -8.23 23.42
N MET A 128 -17.53 -8.56 22.20
CA MET A 128 -18.43 -9.18 21.21
C MET A 128 -19.01 -10.51 21.71
N GLU A 129 -18.18 -11.35 22.33
CA GLU A 129 -18.63 -12.60 22.96
C GLU A 129 -19.64 -12.34 24.10
N SER A 130 -19.45 -11.28 24.89
CA SER A 130 -20.38 -10.93 25.96
C SER A 130 -21.72 -10.38 25.46
N GLY A 131 -21.71 -9.66 24.35
CA GLY A 131 -22.91 -9.11 23.71
C GLY A 131 -23.58 -10.04 22.70
N LYS A 132 -23.07 -11.27 22.53
CA LYS A 132 -23.50 -12.21 21.47
C LYS A 132 -23.53 -11.54 20.08
N LEU A 133 -22.56 -10.66 19.84
CA LEU A 133 -22.46 -9.91 18.60
C LEU A 133 -21.75 -10.75 17.53
N ASP A 134 -22.20 -10.63 16.29
CA ASP A 134 -21.54 -11.26 15.15
C ASP A 134 -20.23 -10.52 14.83
N SER A 135 -19.11 -11.10 15.30
CA SER A 135 -17.79 -10.53 15.13
C SER A 135 -17.38 -10.41 13.67
N ASN A 136 -17.74 -11.37 12.83
CA ASN A 136 -17.41 -11.34 11.41
C ASN A 136 -18.12 -10.18 10.72
N LYS A 137 -19.42 -10.02 10.99
CA LYS A 137 -20.21 -8.91 10.44
C LYS A 137 -19.66 -7.54 10.88
N ILE A 138 -19.38 -7.37 12.17
CA ILE A 138 -18.85 -6.11 12.71
C ILE A 138 -17.50 -5.78 12.07
N VAL A 139 -16.58 -6.75 12.01
CA VAL A 139 -15.26 -6.54 11.40
C VAL A 139 -15.39 -6.24 9.92
N SER A 140 -16.23 -6.97 9.17
CA SER A 140 -16.42 -6.69 7.74
C SER A 140 -17.01 -5.30 7.49
N GLU A 141 -18.03 -4.90 8.26
CA GLU A 141 -18.63 -3.56 8.13
C GLU A 141 -17.64 -2.45 8.48
N PHE A 142 -16.80 -2.67 9.50
CA PHE A 142 -15.72 -1.76 9.84
C PHE A 142 -14.72 -1.64 8.69
N LEU A 143 -14.19 -2.77 8.18
CA LEU A 143 -13.22 -2.79 7.10
C LEU A 143 -13.77 -2.14 5.82
N ASP A 144 -15.03 -2.40 5.48
CA ASP A 144 -15.69 -1.77 4.33
C ASP A 144 -15.77 -0.25 4.48
N ARG A 145 -16.18 0.23 5.66
CA ARG A 145 -16.20 1.67 5.96
C ARG A 145 -14.82 2.29 5.84
N MET A 146 -13.79 1.65 6.38
CA MET A 146 -12.41 2.15 6.26
C MET A 146 -11.94 2.17 4.80
N ALA A 147 -12.23 1.12 4.04
CA ALA A 147 -11.91 1.10 2.62
C ALA A 147 -12.56 2.27 1.88
N THR A 148 -13.79 2.69 2.24
CA THR A 148 -14.44 3.84 1.59
C THR A 148 -13.71 5.18 1.73
N ALA A 149 -12.88 5.41 2.74
CA ALA A 149 -12.19 6.70 2.90
C ALA A 149 -11.15 6.96 1.81
N PHE A 150 -10.55 5.91 1.24
CA PHE A 150 -9.70 6.01 0.05
C PHE A 150 -10.48 6.29 -1.25
N HIS A 151 -11.80 6.48 -1.18
CA HIS A 151 -12.70 6.72 -2.32
C HIS A 151 -13.37 8.10 -2.32
N VAL A 152 -12.95 9.01 -1.44
CA VAL A 152 -13.64 10.30 -1.21
C VAL A 152 -13.73 11.20 -2.46
N GLY A 153 -12.96 10.94 -3.52
CA GLY A 153 -13.04 11.68 -4.79
C GLY A 153 -14.11 11.23 -5.81
N ASN A 154 -14.80 10.10 -5.61
CA ASN A 154 -15.68 9.53 -6.67
C ASN A 154 -17.18 9.86 -6.52
N ARG A 155 -17.54 10.97 -5.83
CA ARG A 155 -18.93 11.44 -5.72
C ARG A 155 -19.43 12.17 -6.97
N ILE A 156 -19.25 11.57 -8.15
CA ILE A 156 -20.06 11.90 -9.33
C ILE A 156 -20.66 10.60 -9.88
N SER A 157 -21.94 10.41 -9.54
CA SER A 157 -23.00 9.75 -10.32
C SER A 157 -22.80 8.29 -10.82
N THR A 158 -23.39 7.31 -10.13
CA THR A 158 -24.64 6.62 -10.55
C THR A 158 -24.77 5.22 -9.92
N LYS A 159 -25.92 5.03 -9.24
CA LYS A 159 -26.77 3.83 -9.13
C LYS A 159 -26.12 2.45 -8.92
N THR A 160 -26.31 1.95 -7.70
CA THR A 160 -26.68 0.56 -7.32
C THR A 160 -26.07 -0.59 -8.11
N SER A 161 -25.13 -1.29 -7.48
CA SER A 161 -24.82 -2.69 -7.77
C SER A 161 -24.87 -3.53 -6.47
N PRO A 162 -25.49 -4.73 -6.50
CA PRO A 162 -25.74 -5.55 -5.31
C PRO A 162 -24.47 -6.28 -4.81
N PRO A 163 -24.47 -6.81 -3.58
CA PRO A 163 -23.27 -7.36 -2.95
C PRO A 163 -22.80 -8.65 -3.64
N PRO A 164 -21.48 -8.94 -3.70
CA PRO A 164 -20.98 -10.18 -4.25
C PRO A 164 -21.30 -11.35 -3.32
N ARG A 165 -21.88 -12.42 -3.89
CA ARG A 165 -22.13 -13.70 -3.21
C ARG A 165 -20.82 -14.36 -2.79
N GLY A 166 -20.85 -14.98 -1.61
CA GLY A 166 -19.74 -15.69 -1.01
C GLY A 166 -19.14 -16.75 -1.91
N ARG A 167 -17.81 -16.84 -1.90
CA ARG A 167 -17.08 -18.02 -2.35
C ARG A 167 -16.31 -18.62 -1.19
N GLU A 168 -16.51 -19.92 -1.08
CA GLU A 168 -16.04 -20.83 -0.06
C GLU A 168 -14.50 -20.90 0.00
N SER A 169 -14.02 -21.16 1.22
CA SER A 169 -12.61 -21.38 1.55
C SER A 169 -12.10 -22.71 0.97
N PRO A 170 -10.93 -22.76 0.30
CA PRO A 170 -10.34 -24.02 -0.13
C PRO A 170 -9.82 -24.84 1.06
N ARG A 171 -10.26 -26.10 1.09
CA ARG A 171 -9.91 -27.15 2.05
C ARG A 171 -8.42 -27.51 1.98
N MET A 172 -7.87 -27.88 3.14
CA MET A 172 -6.53 -28.46 3.32
C MET A 172 -6.33 -29.68 2.42
N MET A 173 -5.25 -29.67 1.63
CA MET A 173 -4.82 -30.82 0.84
C MET A 173 -3.84 -31.67 1.67
N SER A 174 -4.13 -32.96 1.64
CA SER A 174 -3.53 -34.09 2.36
C SER A 174 -2.05 -34.34 2.10
N GLU A 175 -1.38 -34.87 3.12
CA GLU A 175 0.00 -35.38 3.14
C GLU A 175 0.26 -36.48 2.08
N PRO A 176 1.48 -36.57 1.51
CA PRO A 176 1.92 -37.75 0.79
C PRO A 176 2.67 -38.77 1.68
N ALA A 177 2.58 -40.01 1.23
CA ALA A 177 2.87 -41.26 1.91
C ALA A 177 4.32 -41.51 2.35
N ARG A 178 4.43 -42.34 3.39
CA ARG A 178 5.63 -43.00 3.90
C ARG A 178 6.32 -43.85 2.82
N ALA A 179 7.64 -43.72 2.72
CA ALA A 179 8.53 -44.79 2.25
C ALA A 179 9.56 -45.08 3.35
N ARG A 180 9.70 -46.37 3.71
CA ARG A 180 10.67 -46.93 4.66
C ARG A 180 11.99 -47.25 3.95
N GLY A 181 13.06 -47.26 4.76
CA GLY A 181 14.39 -47.78 4.44
C GLY A 181 15.42 -46.66 4.52
N GLY A 182 16.54 -46.74 5.23
CA GLY A 182 17.13 -47.75 6.10
C GLY A 182 18.40 -47.09 6.67
N ASP A 183 18.78 -47.53 7.86
CA ASP A 183 20.11 -47.51 8.48
C ASP A 183 21.09 -46.34 8.20
N ALA A 184 21.46 -45.61 9.27
CA ALA A 184 22.70 -44.85 9.32
C ALA A 184 23.10 -44.54 10.78
N GLY A 185 24.27 -45.05 11.14
CA GLY A 185 24.85 -44.95 12.47
C GLY A 185 25.19 -43.55 12.96
N ARG A 186 25.47 -43.52 14.27
CA ARG A 186 25.95 -42.38 15.07
C ARG A 186 27.03 -41.57 14.34
N ARG A 187 26.73 -40.33 13.97
CA ARG A 187 27.71 -39.24 13.93
C ARG A 187 27.10 -37.95 14.48
N ARG A 188 27.60 -37.51 15.65
CA ARG A 188 27.36 -36.18 16.21
C ARG A 188 27.84 -35.12 15.21
N ARG A 189 26.91 -34.39 14.60
CA ARG A 189 27.19 -33.16 13.84
C ARG A 189 26.25 -32.05 14.32
N ARG A 190 26.84 -31.00 14.89
CA ARG A 190 26.18 -29.75 15.32
C ARG A 190 25.20 -29.27 14.24
N LYS A 191 23.89 -29.26 14.54
CA LYS A 191 22.86 -28.58 13.73
C LYS A 191 23.11 -27.07 13.84
N LYS A 192 23.90 -26.50 12.92
CA LYS A 192 23.82 -25.05 12.64
C LYS A 192 22.49 -24.78 11.94
N ASN A 193 21.78 -23.76 12.39
CA ASN A 193 20.44 -23.36 11.96
C ASN A 193 20.33 -23.24 10.42
N LYS A 194 19.79 -24.27 9.77
CA LYS A 194 19.50 -24.25 8.32
C LYS A 194 18.44 -23.20 7.94
N THR A 195 17.55 -22.84 8.87
CA THR A 195 16.51 -21.82 8.68
C THR A 195 17.08 -20.40 8.65
N THR A 196 18.00 -20.07 9.56
CA THR A 196 18.67 -18.77 9.59
C THR A 196 19.52 -18.55 8.33
N GLY A 197 20.20 -19.59 7.85
CA GLY A 197 20.95 -19.53 6.60
C GLY A 197 20.07 -19.36 5.36
N MET A 198 18.85 -19.90 5.37
CA MET A 198 17.90 -19.79 4.25
C MET A 198 17.24 -18.41 4.20
N TRP A 199 16.89 -17.84 5.35
CA TRP A 199 16.39 -16.46 5.46
C TRP A 199 17.47 -15.46 5.08
N ALA A 200 18.70 -15.62 5.60
CA ALA A 200 19.83 -14.79 5.22
C ALA A 200 20.15 -14.89 3.72
N ARG A 201 20.12 -16.08 3.10
CA ARG A 201 20.31 -16.22 1.65
C ARG A 201 19.20 -15.58 0.83
N ARG A 202 17.95 -15.62 1.32
CA ARG A 202 16.79 -15.03 0.65
C ARG A 202 16.87 -13.50 0.74
N VAL A 203 17.14 -12.96 1.92
CA VAL A 203 17.39 -11.52 2.16
C VAL A 203 18.60 -11.03 1.37
N SER A 204 19.72 -11.75 1.33
CA SER A 204 20.87 -11.39 0.49
C SER A 204 20.55 -11.43 -1.00
N LYS A 205 19.70 -12.36 -1.45
CA LYS A 205 19.27 -12.47 -2.86
C LYS A 205 18.24 -11.38 -3.22
N GLU A 206 17.35 -11.02 -2.31
CA GLU A 206 16.36 -9.95 -2.46
C GLU A 206 17.02 -8.58 -2.40
N LEU A 207 17.94 -8.34 -1.47
CA LEU A 207 18.79 -7.14 -1.45
C LEU A 207 19.64 -7.07 -2.71
N ALA A 208 20.33 -8.16 -3.09
CA ALA A 208 21.07 -8.18 -4.34
C ALA A 208 20.16 -7.90 -5.54
N SER A 209 18.93 -8.42 -5.59
CA SER A 209 17.96 -8.15 -6.66
C SER A 209 17.46 -6.70 -6.64
N ALA A 210 17.09 -6.16 -5.47
CA ALA A 210 16.57 -4.80 -5.32
C ALA A 210 17.62 -3.74 -5.67
N TYR A 211 18.90 -4.00 -5.35
CA TYR A 211 20.03 -3.14 -5.74
C TYR A 211 20.61 -3.46 -7.13
N SER A 212 20.30 -4.61 -7.74
CA SER A 212 20.72 -4.94 -9.12
C SER A 212 19.83 -4.34 -10.20
N PHE A 213 18.61 -3.90 -9.84
CA PHE A 213 17.66 -3.30 -10.77
C PHE A 213 17.21 -1.94 -10.22
N PRO A 214 18.04 -0.89 -10.33
CA PRO A 214 17.55 0.45 -10.05
C PRO A 214 16.36 0.72 -10.98
N MET A 215 15.18 0.98 -10.41
CA MET A 215 14.13 1.61 -11.18
C MET A 215 14.59 3.05 -11.45
N GLY A 216 15.25 3.24 -12.59
CA GLY A 216 15.47 4.56 -13.16
C GLY A 216 14.19 5.15 -13.77
N SER A 217 13.13 4.35 -13.91
CA SER A 217 12.02 4.70 -14.79
C SER A 217 10.96 5.58 -14.13
N SER A 218 11.13 6.88 -14.30
CA SER A 218 10.10 7.91 -14.08
C SER A 218 8.88 7.69 -14.98
N VAL A 219 7.79 8.42 -14.73
CA VAL A 219 6.62 8.48 -15.63
C VAL A 219 7.06 8.81 -17.06
N VAL A 220 7.99 9.76 -17.22
CA VAL A 220 8.55 10.17 -18.52
C VAL A 220 9.29 9.01 -19.19
N GLU A 221 10.20 8.33 -18.48
CA GLU A 221 10.95 7.21 -19.05
C GLU A 221 10.02 6.05 -19.46
N LEU A 222 8.99 5.76 -18.65
CA LEU A 222 8.00 4.75 -19.01
C LEU A 222 7.25 5.13 -20.29
N ALA A 223 6.87 6.40 -20.44
CA ALA A 223 6.23 6.90 -21.66
C ALA A 223 7.15 6.77 -22.89
N GLU A 224 8.42 7.15 -22.78
CA GLU A 224 9.44 6.96 -23.83
C GLU A 224 9.59 5.49 -24.25
N MET A 225 9.51 4.57 -23.28
CA MET A 225 9.56 3.12 -23.51
C MET A 225 8.22 2.51 -23.97
N ARG A 226 7.20 3.34 -24.24
CA ARG A 226 5.84 2.91 -24.62
C ARG A 226 5.16 2.03 -23.57
N VAL A 227 5.50 2.24 -22.30
CA VAL A 227 4.79 1.64 -21.18
C VAL A 227 3.67 2.58 -20.75
N LYS A 228 2.43 2.17 -20.96
CA LYS A 228 1.25 2.94 -20.57
C LYS A 228 0.98 2.73 -19.08
N LEU A 229 0.87 3.82 -18.35
CA LEU A 229 0.35 3.81 -16.97
C LEU A 229 -1.18 3.78 -16.99
N THR A 230 -1.78 2.83 -16.27
CA THR A 230 -3.24 2.67 -16.16
C THR A 230 -3.69 2.44 -14.72
N ALA A 231 -4.90 2.89 -14.41
CA ALA A 231 -5.57 2.57 -13.16
C ALA A 231 -6.21 1.16 -13.23
N ILE A 232 -5.91 0.29 -12.27
CA ILE A 232 -6.64 -0.99 -12.13
C ILE A 232 -8.04 -0.75 -11.55
N LYS A 233 -8.97 -1.67 -11.86
CA LYS A 233 -10.33 -1.65 -11.29
C LYS A 233 -10.37 -2.07 -9.82
N THR A 234 -9.40 -2.89 -9.40
CA THR A 234 -9.33 -3.34 -8.01
C THR A 234 -8.74 -2.22 -7.14
N LYS A 235 -9.07 -2.24 -5.85
CA LYS A 235 -8.66 -1.19 -4.91
C LYS A 235 -7.54 -1.67 -3.98
N LYS A 236 -6.88 -2.77 -4.37
CA LYS A 236 -5.84 -3.40 -3.58
C LYS A 236 -4.51 -2.95 -4.13
N PHE A 237 -3.69 -2.31 -3.29
CA PHE A 237 -2.34 -1.88 -3.66
C PHE A 237 -1.51 -3.00 -4.27
N GLY A 238 -1.67 -4.20 -3.74
CA GLY A 238 -0.96 -5.36 -4.23
C GLY A 238 -1.27 -5.73 -5.69
N ASP A 239 -2.46 -5.48 -6.20
CA ASP A 239 -2.85 -5.91 -7.55
C ASP A 239 -2.16 -5.12 -8.68
N MET A 240 -1.15 -4.32 -8.35
CA MET A 240 -0.22 -3.72 -9.30
C MET A 240 0.38 -4.78 -10.23
N GLU A 241 0.42 -4.49 -11.52
CA GLU A 241 0.87 -5.45 -12.53
C GLU A 241 1.59 -4.76 -13.69
N MET A 242 2.71 -5.35 -14.12
CA MET A 242 3.34 -5.02 -15.39
C MET A 242 2.96 -6.10 -16.41
N LYS A 243 2.21 -5.71 -17.44
CA LYS A 243 1.82 -6.53 -18.58
C LYS A 243 2.64 -6.13 -19.80
N LYS A 244 2.99 -7.13 -20.60
CA LYS A 244 3.53 -6.93 -21.94
C LYS A 244 2.55 -7.54 -22.95
N HIS A 245 2.21 -6.80 -23.99
CA HIS A 245 1.37 -7.33 -25.06
C HIS A 245 2.19 -8.22 -26.00
N ARG A 246 1.54 -9.29 -26.51
CA ARG A 246 2.20 -10.25 -27.41
C ARG A 246 2.46 -9.62 -28.78
N TRP A 247 3.65 -9.84 -29.31
CA TRP A 247 4.04 -9.44 -30.67
C TRP A 247 3.20 -10.23 -31.71
N PRO A 248 2.81 -9.68 -32.88
CA PRO A 248 3.26 -8.43 -33.52
C PRO A 248 2.45 -7.17 -33.20
N LEU A 249 1.26 -7.30 -32.60
CA LEU A 249 0.36 -6.16 -32.36
C LEU A 249 0.69 -5.38 -31.06
N GLY A 250 1.51 -5.95 -30.17
CA GLY A 250 1.90 -5.37 -28.89
C GLY A 250 3.28 -4.70 -28.91
N LEU A 251 3.33 -3.41 -29.27
CA LEU A 251 4.51 -2.53 -29.08
C LEU A 251 4.50 -1.81 -27.72
N PHE A 252 3.45 -1.99 -26.92
CA PHE A 252 3.25 -1.27 -25.68
C PHE A 252 3.35 -2.22 -24.48
N GLY A 253 3.98 -1.75 -23.41
CA GLY A 253 3.81 -2.30 -22.07
C GLY A 253 2.64 -1.61 -21.37
N GLU A 254 2.10 -2.23 -20.34
CA GLU A 254 1.10 -1.62 -19.47
C GLU A 254 1.50 -1.84 -18.02
N LEU A 255 1.77 -0.75 -17.29
CA LEU A 255 1.95 -0.77 -15.85
C LEU A 255 0.67 -0.27 -15.20
N SER A 256 -0.05 -1.19 -14.56
CA SER A 256 -1.32 -0.90 -13.93
C SER A 256 -1.16 -0.77 -12.41
N LEU A 257 -1.75 0.28 -11.83
CA LEU A 257 -1.63 0.64 -10.41
C LEU A 257 -3.01 0.89 -9.78
N ALA A 258 -3.13 0.58 -8.49
CA ALA A 258 -4.33 0.91 -7.71
C ALA A 258 -4.56 2.42 -7.66
N PRO A 259 -5.79 2.91 -7.89
CA PRO A 259 -6.15 4.29 -7.62
C PRO A 259 -6.00 4.61 -6.13
N VAL A 260 -5.46 5.77 -5.80
CA VAL A 260 -5.37 6.25 -4.42
C VAL A 260 -5.91 7.67 -4.29
N ALA A 261 -6.85 7.88 -3.37
CA ALA A 261 -7.25 9.22 -2.97
C ALA A 261 -6.38 9.71 -1.81
N LEU A 262 -5.70 10.85 -1.98
CA LEU A 262 -4.77 11.40 -1.01
C LEU A 262 -5.30 12.70 -0.39
N ASN A 263 -5.36 12.74 0.93
CA ASN A 263 -5.56 13.93 1.76
C ASN A 263 -4.84 13.69 3.09
N GLU A 264 -4.89 14.65 4.03
CA GLU A 264 -4.24 14.50 5.33
C GLU A 264 -4.65 13.22 6.07
N LEU A 265 -5.94 12.85 6.01
CA LEU A 265 -6.48 11.64 6.65
C LEU A 265 -5.93 10.36 6.01
N THR A 266 -6.03 10.22 4.68
CA THR A 266 -5.60 9.00 3.98
C THR A 266 -4.08 8.89 3.90
N ALA A 267 -3.35 10.01 3.90
CA ALA A 267 -1.89 10.05 4.06
C ALA A 267 -1.48 9.49 5.43
N CYS A 268 -2.13 9.94 6.51
CA CYS A 268 -1.92 9.42 7.86
C CYS A 268 -2.20 7.90 7.92
N TRP A 269 -3.28 7.46 7.28
CA TRP A 269 -3.64 6.03 7.22
C TRP A 269 -2.64 5.20 6.41
N LEU A 270 -2.17 5.69 5.26
CA LEU A 270 -1.14 5.01 4.46
C LEU A 270 0.12 4.74 5.28
N ILE A 271 0.58 5.75 6.01
CA ILE A 271 1.76 5.63 6.86
C ILE A 271 1.54 4.66 8.03
N ASN A 272 0.36 4.69 8.66
CA ASN A 272 0.02 3.71 9.70
C ASN A 272 -0.10 2.28 9.15
N MET A 273 -0.58 2.10 7.91
CA MET A 273 -0.57 0.81 7.23
C MET A 273 0.87 0.34 6.94
N VAL A 274 1.76 1.21 6.49
CA VAL A 274 3.19 0.87 6.34
C VAL A 274 3.78 0.40 7.68
N ALA A 275 3.52 1.12 8.76
CA ALA A 275 4.00 0.74 10.08
C ALA A 275 3.45 -0.64 10.49
N TYR A 276 2.17 -0.91 10.19
CA TYR A 276 1.56 -2.21 10.40
C TYR A 276 2.22 -3.33 9.57
N GLU A 277 2.51 -3.09 8.29
CA GLU A 277 3.26 -4.03 7.43
C GLU A 277 4.66 -4.33 7.98
N ALA A 278 5.37 -3.28 8.40
CA ALA A 278 6.70 -3.39 8.99
C ALA A 278 6.69 -4.16 10.31
N PHE A 279 5.64 -3.98 11.13
CA PHE A 279 5.42 -4.73 12.37
C PHE A 279 5.14 -6.22 12.14
N LEU A 280 4.23 -6.56 11.22
CA LEU A 280 3.92 -7.96 10.90
C LEU A 280 5.10 -8.72 10.27
N GLY A 281 5.98 -8.01 9.57
CA GLY A 281 7.18 -8.56 8.94
C GLY A 281 6.90 -9.60 7.85
N ALA A 282 7.98 -10.21 7.34
CA ALA A 282 8.01 -11.22 6.26
C ALA A 282 7.39 -12.59 6.64
N THR A 283 6.43 -12.61 7.57
CA THR A 283 5.72 -13.82 8.03
C THR A 283 4.71 -14.33 7.00
N GLN A 284 4.33 -13.52 6.01
CA GLN A 284 3.60 -13.94 4.80
C GLN A 284 4.23 -13.28 3.56
N ALA A 285 4.25 -13.99 2.44
CA ALA A 285 5.00 -13.65 1.21
C ALA A 285 4.45 -12.44 0.41
N ASP A 286 3.56 -11.63 1.00
CA ASP A 286 2.89 -10.50 0.31
C ASP A 286 2.58 -9.33 1.27
N ASN A 287 3.24 -9.27 2.44
CA ASN A 287 2.91 -8.35 3.54
C ASN A 287 3.37 -6.89 3.36
N PHE A 288 3.94 -6.52 2.22
CA PHE A 288 4.50 -5.17 1.97
C PHE A 288 3.86 -4.52 0.74
N ALA A 289 2.56 -4.74 0.53
CA ALA A 289 1.84 -4.27 -0.64
C ALA A 289 1.72 -2.74 -0.66
N VAL A 290 1.41 -2.11 0.47
CA VAL A 290 1.34 -0.66 0.64
C VAL A 290 2.74 -0.07 0.50
N SER A 291 3.72 -0.65 1.18
CA SER A 291 5.13 -0.22 1.10
C SER A 291 5.65 -0.30 -0.35
N SER A 292 5.39 -1.41 -1.05
CA SER A 292 5.74 -1.58 -2.47
C SER A 292 5.08 -0.52 -3.35
N TYR A 293 3.81 -0.20 -3.08
CA TYR A 293 3.07 0.79 -3.85
C TYR A 293 3.64 2.19 -3.65
N ILE A 294 3.81 2.63 -2.40
CA ILE A 294 4.37 3.96 -2.09
C ILE A 294 5.78 4.07 -2.66
N PHE A 295 6.61 3.04 -2.51
CA PHE A 295 7.96 3.02 -3.05
C PHE A 295 7.97 3.09 -4.58
N LEU A 296 7.09 2.35 -5.26
CA LEU A 296 6.95 2.40 -6.72
C LEU A 296 6.51 3.79 -7.18
N VAL A 297 5.44 4.34 -6.61
CA VAL A 297 4.94 5.68 -6.96
C VAL A 297 6.02 6.73 -6.72
N ALA A 298 6.74 6.67 -5.59
CA ALA A 298 7.84 7.58 -5.31
C ALA A 298 8.99 7.52 -6.33
N HIS A 299 9.19 6.38 -7.03
CA HIS A 299 10.15 6.30 -8.14
C HIS A 299 9.58 6.79 -9.47
N LEU A 300 8.26 6.65 -9.67
CA LEU A 300 7.58 7.16 -10.85
C LEU A 300 7.57 8.69 -10.89
N ILE A 301 7.29 9.34 -9.75
CA ILE A 301 7.19 10.80 -9.67
C ILE A 301 8.51 11.42 -9.20
N ASN A 302 9.13 12.25 -10.04
CA ASN A 302 10.33 13.01 -9.72
C ASN A 302 10.08 14.51 -9.68
N ARG A 303 9.01 14.99 -10.33
CA ARG A 303 8.60 16.39 -10.40
C ARG A 303 7.07 16.51 -10.27
N GLU A 304 6.58 17.72 -10.07
CA GLU A 304 5.13 18.00 -9.97
C GLU A 304 4.39 17.67 -11.28
N GLU A 305 5.06 17.78 -12.43
CA GLU A 305 4.54 17.31 -13.72
C GLU A 305 4.14 15.82 -13.69
N ASP A 306 4.96 14.98 -13.06
CA ASP A 306 4.70 13.54 -12.99
C ASP A 306 3.47 13.24 -12.12
N VAL A 307 3.24 14.06 -11.09
CA VAL A 307 2.03 13.99 -10.25
C VAL A 307 0.80 14.34 -11.08
N ARG A 308 0.86 15.44 -11.86
CA ARG A 308 -0.22 15.84 -12.78
C ARG A 308 -0.56 14.74 -13.78
N ASP A 309 0.46 14.06 -14.31
CA ASP A 309 0.27 12.92 -15.21
C ASP A 309 -0.45 11.74 -14.54
N LEU A 310 -0.12 11.43 -13.29
CA LEU A 310 -0.83 10.40 -12.51
C LEU A 310 -2.26 10.81 -12.16
N HIS A 311 -2.51 12.10 -11.92
CA HIS A 311 -3.85 12.68 -11.75
C HIS A 311 -4.70 12.52 -13.01
N ALA A 312 -4.16 12.90 -14.17
CA ALA A 312 -4.85 12.76 -15.46
C ALA A 312 -5.20 11.30 -15.79
N ARG A 313 -4.44 10.34 -15.26
CA ARG A 313 -4.67 8.90 -15.44
C ARG A 313 -5.56 8.28 -14.36
N GLY A 314 -6.02 9.06 -13.39
CA GLY A 314 -6.83 8.59 -12.27
C GLY A 314 -6.13 7.61 -11.33
N ILE A 315 -4.78 7.60 -11.33
CA ILE A 315 -3.99 6.77 -10.41
C ILE A 315 -3.87 7.46 -9.06
N ILE A 316 -3.69 8.78 -9.05
CA ILE A 316 -3.69 9.61 -7.85
C ILE A 316 -4.84 10.60 -7.94
N SER A 317 -5.61 10.73 -6.87
CA SER A 317 -6.60 11.79 -6.69
C SER A 317 -6.31 12.49 -5.38
N SER A 318 -5.52 13.55 -5.42
CA SER A 318 -5.12 14.31 -4.25
C SER A 318 -6.00 15.56 -4.04
N ALA A 319 -6.35 15.83 -2.78
CA ALA A 319 -6.87 17.14 -2.34
C ALA A 319 -5.73 18.11 -1.95
N MET A 320 -4.49 17.61 -1.89
CA MET A 320 -3.28 18.37 -1.65
C MET A 320 -2.74 18.91 -2.98
N SER A 321 -1.87 19.91 -2.95
CA SER A 321 -1.17 20.37 -4.15
C SER A 321 -0.27 19.28 -4.76
N ASP A 322 0.12 19.43 -6.02
CA ASP A 322 1.03 18.51 -6.70
C ASP A 322 2.38 18.44 -5.97
N GLY A 323 2.89 19.57 -5.49
CA GLY A 323 4.12 19.67 -4.70
C GLY A 323 4.04 18.96 -3.35
N GLU A 324 2.94 19.13 -2.61
CA GLU A 324 2.72 18.43 -1.34
C GLU A 324 2.56 16.92 -1.55
N THR A 325 1.87 16.51 -2.62
CA THR A 325 1.69 15.11 -3.01
C THR A 325 3.03 14.47 -3.36
N LEU A 326 3.85 15.15 -4.18
CA LEU A 326 5.21 14.72 -4.50
C LEU A 326 6.05 14.58 -3.22
N HIS A 327 6.02 15.60 -2.37
CA HIS A 327 6.76 15.62 -1.11
C HIS A 327 6.35 14.46 -0.19
N PHE A 328 5.05 14.14 -0.09
CA PHE A 328 4.56 13.01 0.70
C PHE A 328 5.20 11.69 0.27
N PHE A 329 5.11 11.31 -1.01
CA PHE A 329 5.66 10.05 -1.50
C PHE A 329 7.20 10.00 -1.39
N LYS A 330 7.88 11.10 -1.73
CA LYS A 330 9.35 11.19 -1.64
C LYS A 330 9.86 11.11 -0.21
N SER A 331 9.16 11.71 0.74
CA SER A 331 9.55 11.67 2.16
C SER A 331 9.17 10.36 2.85
N ALA A 332 8.12 9.68 2.39
CA ALA A 332 7.73 8.37 2.91
C ALA A 332 8.67 7.24 2.44
N ALA A 333 9.12 7.25 1.19
CA ALA A 333 9.85 6.12 0.58
C ALA A 333 11.14 5.65 1.30
N PRO A 334 12.02 6.54 1.82
CA PRO A 334 13.30 6.12 2.40
C PRO A 334 13.19 5.24 3.64
N SER A 335 12.09 5.31 4.40
CA SER A 335 11.87 4.52 5.60
C SER A 335 11.14 3.20 5.35
N LEU A 336 10.73 2.95 4.10
CA LEU A 336 9.95 1.76 3.76
C LEU A 336 10.85 0.54 3.58
N ARG A 337 10.31 -0.62 3.96
CA ARG A 337 10.86 -1.90 3.52
C ARG A 337 10.48 -2.15 2.07
N ILE A 338 11.46 -2.61 1.28
CA ILE A 338 11.21 -3.01 -0.10
C ILE A 338 10.42 -4.33 -0.09
N GLY A 339 9.21 -4.30 -0.64
CA GLY A 339 8.35 -5.48 -0.73
C GLY A 339 8.52 -6.28 -2.02
N ASP A 340 8.13 -7.55 -1.97
CA ASP A 340 8.26 -8.50 -3.09
C ASP A 340 7.53 -8.04 -4.36
N ARG A 341 6.38 -7.34 -4.22
CA ARG A 341 5.65 -6.83 -5.38
C ARG A 341 6.42 -5.79 -6.15
N TYR A 342 7.04 -4.84 -5.45
CA TYR A 342 7.92 -3.87 -6.10
C TYR A 342 9.05 -4.56 -6.85
N ILE A 343 9.70 -5.56 -6.23
CA ILE A 343 10.78 -6.34 -6.85
C ILE A 343 10.28 -7.04 -8.12
N GLN A 344 9.12 -7.68 -8.07
CA GLN A 344 8.51 -8.37 -9.21
C GLN A 344 8.18 -7.41 -10.35
N ILE A 345 7.58 -6.26 -10.06
CA ILE A 345 7.28 -5.22 -11.05
C ILE A 345 8.57 -4.70 -11.68
N SER A 346 9.56 -4.36 -10.87
CA SER A 346 10.86 -3.87 -11.33
C SER A 346 11.55 -4.87 -12.26
N LYS A 347 11.52 -6.17 -11.89
CA LYS A 347 12.03 -7.26 -12.74
C LYS A 347 11.31 -7.33 -14.08
N ARG A 348 9.97 -7.26 -14.10
CA ARG A 348 9.19 -7.29 -15.33
C ARG A 348 9.44 -6.06 -16.22
N ILE A 349 9.62 -4.88 -15.63
CA ILE A 349 9.98 -3.66 -16.37
C ILE A 349 11.38 -3.82 -16.98
N HIS A 350 12.34 -4.36 -16.22
CA HIS A 350 13.68 -4.63 -16.73
C HIS A 350 13.68 -5.66 -17.87
N GLU A 351 12.97 -6.78 -17.72
CA GLU A 351 12.79 -7.79 -18.77
C GLU A 351 12.18 -7.18 -20.04
N TYR A 352 11.16 -6.32 -19.89
CA TYR A 352 10.58 -5.59 -21.02
C TYR A 352 11.61 -4.71 -21.72
N LYS A 353 12.42 -3.96 -20.97
CA LYS A 353 13.49 -3.11 -21.51
C LYS A 353 14.52 -3.92 -22.29
N GLN A 354 14.95 -5.07 -21.75
CA GLN A 354 15.92 -5.96 -22.41
C GLN A 354 15.35 -6.63 -23.66
N GLU A 355 14.11 -7.11 -23.63
CA GLU A 355 13.49 -7.75 -24.80
C GLU A 355 13.22 -6.77 -25.94
N ARG A 356 13.04 -5.49 -25.63
CA ARG A 356 12.58 -4.47 -26.60
C ARG A 356 13.59 -3.35 -26.84
N TRP A 357 14.84 -3.48 -26.38
CA TRP A 357 15.83 -2.40 -26.43
C TRP A 357 16.02 -1.81 -27.84
N ILE A 358 16.10 -2.66 -28.88
CA ILE A 358 16.22 -2.23 -30.28
C ILE A 358 15.01 -1.40 -30.70
N TRP A 359 13.80 -1.86 -30.39
CA TRP A 359 12.56 -1.18 -30.75
C TRP A 359 12.37 0.13 -29.99
N ILE A 360 12.75 0.17 -28.71
CA ILE A 360 12.76 1.38 -27.89
C ILE A 360 13.74 2.40 -28.52
N ALA A 361 14.93 1.96 -28.94
CA ALA A 361 15.90 2.82 -29.62
C ALA A 361 15.40 3.34 -30.97
N ILE A 362 14.80 2.47 -31.81
CA ILE A 362 14.19 2.87 -33.09
C ILE A 362 13.08 3.90 -32.84
N HIS A 363 12.20 3.67 -31.87
CA HIS A 363 11.12 4.60 -31.55
C HIS A 363 11.64 5.94 -31.05
N ARG A 364 12.65 5.93 -30.18
CA ARG A 364 13.30 7.15 -29.68
C ARG A 364 13.88 7.97 -30.83
N PHE A 365 14.62 7.31 -31.73
CA PHE A 365 15.17 7.95 -32.93
C PHE A 365 14.06 8.55 -33.81
N LEU A 366 13.00 7.80 -34.10
CA LEU A 366 11.89 8.30 -34.91
C LEU A 366 11.17 9.48 -34.26
N TYR A 367 10.98 9.45 -32.94
CA TYR A 367 10.32 10.50 -32.18
C TYR A 367 11.14 11.81 -32.19
N ASP A 368 12.42 11.72 -31.85
CA ASP A 368 13.32 12.88 -31.78
C ASP A 368 13.55 13.52 -33.17
N ASN A 369 13.49 12.72 -34.23
CA ASN A 369 13.79 13.15 -35.59
C ASN A 369 12.55 13.28 -36.49
N ILE A 370 11.33 13.22 -35.95
CA ILE A 370 10.11 13.16 -36.79
C ILE A 370 9.98 14.34 -37.75
N LYS A 371 10.36 15.55 -37.31
CA LYS A 371 10.34 16.75 -38.16
C LYS A 371 11.33 16.64 -39.32
N VAL A 372 12.52 16.14 -39.06
CA VAL A 372 13.58 15.92 -40.06
C VAL A 372 13.16 14.84 -41.05
N ILE A 373 12.63 13.73 -40.55
CA ILE A 373 12.14 12.62 -41.37
C ILE A 373 11.05 13.10 -42.31
N VAL A 374 10.05 13.84 -41.80
CA VAL A 374 8.98 14.40 -42.63
C VAL A 374 9.53 15.34 -43.70
N ALA A 375 10.51 16.18 -43.37
CA ALA A 375 11.15 17.06 -44.34
C ALA A 375 11.89 16.28 -45.44
N VAL A 376 12.71 15.29 -45.07
CA VAL A 376 13.45 14.44 -46.02
C VAL A 376 12.50 13.66 -46.92
N VAL A 377 11.46 13.04 -46.36
CA VAL A 377 10.44 12.29 -47.12
C VAL A 377 9.72 13.20 -48.11
N SER A 378 9.43 14.45 -47.72
CA SER A 378 8.80 15.44 -48.62
C SER A 378 9.70 15.78 -49.80
N VAL A 379 10.99 16.01 -49.57
CA VAL A 379 11.99 16.29 -50.64
C VAL A 379 12.11 15.10 -51.59
N VAL A 380 12.25 13.88 -51.06
CA VAL A 380 12.34 12.66 -51.87
C VAL A 380 11.08 12.46 -52.71
N GLY A 381 9.90 12.75 -52.16
CA GLY A 381 8.62 12.70 -52.87
C GLY A 381 8.56 13.66 -54.07
N VAL A 382 9.04 14.89 -53.89
CA VAL A 382 9.12 15.87 -54.99
C VAL A 382 10.08 15.38 -56.08
N LEU A 383 11.27 14.91 -55.70
CA LEU A 383 12.27 14.40 -56.65
C LEU A 383 11.75 13.20 -57.45
N THR A 384 11.11 12.24 -56.79
CA THR A 384 10.51 11.08 -57.47
C THR A 384 9.39 11.50 -58.43
N GLY A 385 8.58 12.50 -58.05
CA GLY A 385 7.59 13.11 -58.95
C GLY A 385 8.23 13.70 -60.21
N LEU A 386 9.28 14.51 -60.06
CA LEU A 386 10.02 15.12 -61.18
C LEU A 386 10.64 14.08 -62.10
N PHE A 387 11.30 13.06 -61.54
CA PHE A 387 11.89 11.96 -62.32
C PHE A 387 10.83 11.17 -63.09
N LYS A 388 9.67 10.91 -62.49
CA LYS A 388 8.55 10.24 -63.17
C LYS A 388 8.02 11.07 -64.34
N THR A 389 7.87 12.38 -64.17
CA THR A 389 7.44 13.30 -65.25
C THR A 389 8.46 13.33 -66.40
N MET A 390 9.75 13.45 -66.07
CA MET A 390 10.86 13.38 -67.04
C MET A 390 10.87 12.07 -67.84
N LEU A 391 10.63 10.93 -67.19
CA LEU A 391 10.56 9.63 -67.85
C LEU A 391 9.29 9.49 -68.73
N SER A 392 8.16 10.04 -68.28
CA SER A 392 6.91 10.07 -69.06
C SER A 392 7.02 10.90 -70.33
N LEU A 393 7.78 12.00 -70.29
CA LEU A 393 8.05 12.85 -71.46
C LEU A 393 9.03 12.22 -72.46
N ARG A 394 9.72 11.14 -72.07
CA ARG A 394 10.66 10.39 -72.92
C ARG A 394 10.06 9.14 -73.56
N GLN A 395 8.82 8.75 -73.26
CA GLN A 395 8.16 7.67 -73.99
C GLN A 395 7.72 8.18 -75.37
N PRO A 396 8.18 7.59 -76.48
CA PRO A 396 7.71 7.97 -77.81
C PRO A 396 6.20 7.70 -77.91
N GLN A 397 5.44 8.68 -78.42
CA GLN A 397 4.09 8.40 -78.90
C GLN A 397 4.19 7.29 -79.96
N ARG A 398 3.55 6.15 -79.68
CA ARG A 398 3.41 5.05 -80.63
C ARG A 398 2.55 5.44 -81.81
#